data_AF-X6N824-F1
#
_entry.id   AF-X6N824-F1
#
_cell.length_a   1.000
_cell.length_b   1.000
_cell.length_c   1.000
_cell.angle_alpha   90.00
_cell.angle_beta   90.00
_cell.angle_gamma   90.00
#
_symmetry.space_group_name_H-M   'P 1'
#
loop_
_entity.id
_entity.type
_entity.pdbx_description
1 polymer ?
#
loop_
_entity_poly.entity_id
_entity_poly.type
_entity_poly.pdbx_seq_one_letter_code
_entity_poly.pdbx_strand_id
1 'polypeptide(L)'
;FQEISSTLTTQFKVISKTCDKLKNNKRLRTLLTILLAFGNHMNGGTKKGQAYGFDLKILPQLADIKTFDNSKNFVMYIYEFCDRNYPDVLKVVEELSPMLKRASASLFYYYYLFIYLFV
;
A
#
# COMPACT_ATOMS: atom_id res chain seq x y z
N PHE A 1 18.98 29.77 14.01
CA PHE A 1 19.72 29.10 12.91
C PHE A 1 20.09 27.64 13.25
N GLN A 2 20.79 27.37 14.35
CA GLN A 2 21.15 25.99 14.78
C GLN A 2 19.94 25.07 15.02
N GLU A 3 18.87 25.57 15.63
CA GLU A 3 17.66 24.78 15.91
C GLU A 3 16.94 24.31 14.64
N ILE A 4 16.84 25.19 13.63
CA ILE A 4 16.28 24.87 12.31
C ILE A 4 17.15 23.81 11.61
N SER A 5 18.48 23.99 11.64
CA SER A 5 19.43 23.03 11.05
C SER A 5 19.34 21.63 11.70
N SER A 6 19.22 21.58 13.03
CA SER A 6 19.01 20.34 13.79
C SER A 6 17.68 19.65 13.43
N THR A 7 16.62 20.43 13.31
CA THR A 7 15.28 19.94 12.94
C THR A 7 15.27 19.34 11.53
N LEU A 8 15.83 20.05 10.55
CA LEU A 8 15.93 19.57 9.16
C LEU A 8 16.76 18.28 9.06
N THR A 9 17.89 18.22 9.77
CA THR A 9 18.74 17.02 9.81
C THR A 9 17.98 15.81 10.36
N THR A 10 17.16 16.03 11.40
CA THR A 10 16.34 14.97 12.00
C THR A 10 15.25 14.49 11.04
N GLN A 11 14.54 15.41 10.39
CA GLN A 11 13.52 15.07 9.39
C GLN A 11 14.12 14.28 8.22
N PHE A 12 15.27 14.71 7.69
CA PHE A 12 15.96 14.00 6.62
C PHE A 12 16.33 12.57 7.03
N LYS A 13 16.89 12.39 8.24
CA LYS A 13 17.21 11.05 8.78
C LYS A 13 15.97 10.17 8.91
N VAL A 14 14.83 10.73 9.33
CA VAL A 14 13.57 9.99 9.44
C VAL A 14 13.06 9.56 8.06
N ILE A 15 13.10 10.46 7.07
CA ILE A 15 12.68 10.18 5.69
C ILE A 15 13.57 9.11 5.08
N SER A 16 14.90 9.27 5.13
CA SER A 16 15.85 8.29 4.59
C SER A 16 15.64 6.90 5.18
N LYS A 17 15.58 6.79 6.52
CA LYS A 17 15.28 5.51 7.20
C LYS A 17 13.93 4.93 6.80
N THR A 18 12.95 5.78 6.54
CA THR A 18 11.61 5.35 6.12
C THR A 18 11.64 4.78 4.71
N CYS A 19 12.29 5.47 3.77
CA CYS A 19 12.49 4.99 2.41
C CYS A 19 13.23 3.65 2.37
N ASP A 20 14.29 3.50 3.17
CA ASP A 20 15.06 2.25 3.25
C ASP A 20 14.21 1.08 3.77
N LYS A 21 13.40 1.33 4.79
CA LYS A 21 12.46 0.33 5.32
C LYS A 21 11.41 -0.05 4.29
N LEU A 22 10.81 0.92 3.59
CA LEU A 22 9.82 0.65 2.53
C LEU A 22 10.43 -0.18 1.38
N LYS A 23 11.62 0.21 0.90
CA LYS A 23 12.32 -0.45 -0.21
C LYS A 23 12.68 -1.90 0.09
N ASN A 24 13.06 -2.17 1.34
CA ASN A 24 13.51 -3.48 1.80
C ASN A 24 12.39 -4.32 2.45
N ASN A 25 11.17 -3.79 2.55
CA ASN A 25 10.05 -4.51 3.13
C ASN A 25 9.60 -5.64 2.18
N LYS A 26 9.88 -6.88 2.57
CA LYS A 26 9.53 -8.08 1.80
C LYS A 26 8.01 -8.25 1.69
N ARG A 27 7.26 -7.96 2.75
CA ARG A 27 5.80 -8.11 2.78
C ARG A 27 5.12 -7.11 1.85
N LEU A 28 5.57 -5.86 1.86
CA LEU A 28 5.12 -4.83 0.91
C LEU A 28 5.42 -5.25 -0.54
N ARG A 29 6.63 -5.75 -0.80
CA ARG A 29 6.99 -6.25 -2.14
C ARG A 29 6.05 -7.38 -2.58
N THR A 30 5.81 -8.36 -1.73
CA THR A 30 4.90 -9.48 -2.02
C THR A 30 3.48 -8.99 -2.29
N LEU A 31 2.95 -8.07 -1.47
CA LEU A 31 1.62 -7.49 -1.69
C LEU A 31 1.53 -6.80 -3.06
N LEU A 32 2.51 -5.98 -3.41
CA LEU A 32 2.56 -5.31 -4.71
C LEU A 32 2.69 -6.31 -5.87
N THR A 33 3.42 -7.42 -5.68
CA THR A 33 3.50 -8.51 -6.67
C THR A 33 2.17 -9.22 -6.87
N ILE A 34 1.43 -9.49 -5.78
CA ILE A 34 0.08 -10.08 -5.86
C ILE A 34 -0.85 -9.13 -6.65
N LEU A 35 -0.84 -7.84 -6.32
CA LEU A 35 -1.62 -6.83 -7.05
C LEU A 35 -1.24 -6.76 -8.54
N LEU A 36 0.05 -6.82 -8.86
CA LEU A 36 0.53 -6.85 -10.24
C LEU A 36 0.04 -8.10 -10.97
N ALA A 37 0.10 -9.28 -10.35
CA ALA A 37 -0.33 -10.53 -10.94
C ALA A 37 -1.83 -10.51 -11.27
N PHE A 38 -2.67 -10.07 -10.33
CA PHE A 38 -4.11 -9.90 -10.59
C PHE A 38 -4.37 -8.82 -11.65
N GLY A 39 -3.66 -7.69 -11.59
CA GLY A 39 -3.76 -6.63 -12.60
C GLY A 39 -3.44 -7.14 -14.00
N ASN A 40 -2.37 -7.91 -14.17
CA ASN A 40 -1.97 -8.53 -15.43
C ASN A 40 -3.02 -9.53 -15.93
N HIS A 41 -3.56 -10.36 -15.02
CA HIS A 41 -4.62 -11.31 -15.36
C HIS A 41 -5.90 -10.60 -15.84
N MET A 42 -6.39 -9.63 -15.05
CA MET A 42 -7.62 -8.89 -15.37
C MET A 42 -7.50 -8.04 -16.64
N ASN A 43 -6.30 -7.52 -16.94
CA ASN A 43 -6.03 -6.72 -18.13
C ASN A 43 -5.46 -7.57 -19.29
N GLY A 44 -5.54 -8.89 -19.22
CA GLY A 44 -5.08 -9.82 -20.25
C GLY A 44 -5.67 -9.47 -21.62
N GLY A 45 -4.85 -9.53 -22.67
CA GLY A 45 -5.24 -9.12 -24.02
C GLY A 45 -5.19 -7.62 -24.29
N THR A 46 -4.90 -6.79 -23.28
CA THR A 46 -4.63 -5.35 -23.45
C THR A 46 -3.14 -5.05 -23.32
N LYS A 47 -2.71 -3.83 -23.71
CA LYS A 47 -1.35 -3.34 -23.45
C LYS A 47 -0.98 -3.30 -21.96
N LYS A 48 -1.98 -3.28 -21.06
CA LYS A 48 -1.78 -3.25 -19.60
C LYS A 48 -1.65 -4.64 -18.97
N GLY A 49 -1.94 -5.72 -19.71
CA GLY A 49 -1.94 -7.10 -19.19
C GLY A 49 -0.57 -7.74 -19.03
N GLN A 50 0.50 -7.12 -19.54
CA GLN A 50 1.87 -7.63 -19.50
C GLN A 50 2.81 -6.63 -18.82
N ALA A 51 2.33 -6.02 -17.73
CA ALA A 51 3.08 -4.99 -17.02
C ALA A 51 4.15 -5.61 -16.12
N TYR A 52 5.28 -4.91 -16.00
CA TYR A 52 6.34 -5.21 -15.03
C TYR A 52 6.14 -4.47 -13.69
N GLY A 53 5.16 -3.58 -13.63
CA GLY A 53 4.85 -2.74 -12.48
C GLY A 53 3.71 -1.77 -12.78
N PHE A 54 3.33 -0.99 -11.79
CA PHE A 54 2.27 0.01 -11.90
C PHE A 54 2.60 1.26 -11.09
N ASP A 55 2.00 2.40 -11.44
CA ASP A 55 2.09 3.63 -10.65
C ASP A 55 1.28 3.45 -9.35
N LEU A 56 1.89 3.71 -8.19
CA LEU A 56 1.23 3.60 -6.88
C LEU A 56 -0.01 4.50 -6.74
N LYS A 57 -0.18 5.50 -7.62
CA LYS A 57 -1.40 6.32 -7.70
C LYS A 57 -2.66 5.52 -8.02
N ILE A 58 -2.55 4.28 -8.51
CA ILE A 58 -3.73 3.43 -8.73
C ILE A 58 -4.26 2.81 -7.43
N LEU A 59 -3.46 2.74 -6.36
CA LEU A 59 -3.84 2.03 -5.14
C LEU A 59 -5.16 2.53 -4.52
N PRO A 60 -5.45 3.86 -4.46
CA PRO A 60 -6.74 4.34 -3.99
C PRO A 60 -7.91 3.93 -4.88
N GLN A 61 -7.69 3.77 -6.18
CA GLN A 61 -8.72 3.43 -7.18
C GLN A 61 -9.12 1.95 -7.12
N LEU A 62 -8.35 1.10 -6.44
CA LEU A 62 -8.66 -0.32 -6.32
C LEU A 62 -9.98 -0.56 -5.57
N ALA A 63 -10.39 0.35 -4.69
CA ALA A 63 -11.66 0.26 -3.98
C ALA A 63 -12.89 0.50 -4.89
N ASP A 64 -12.69 1.14 -6.05
CA ASP A 64 -13.75 1.41 -7.02
C ASP A 64 -14.01 0.21 -7.94
N ILE A 65 -13.06 -0.74 -8.01
CA ILE A 65 -13.20 -1.98 -8.76
C ILE A 65 -14.06 -2.95 -7.94
N LYS A 66 -15.24 -3.30 -8.45
CA LYS A 66 -16.22 -4.14 -7.75
C LYS A 66 -16.51 -5.44 -8.50
N THR A 67 -16.95 -6.45 -7.76
CA THR A 67 -17.58 -7.63 -8.34
C THR A 67 -18.85 -7.26 -9.10
N PHE A 68 -19.29 -8.11 -10.03
CA PHE A 68 -20.47 -7.85 -10.86
C PHE A 68 -21.75 -7.64 -10.04
N ASP A 69 -21.88 -8.36 -8.94
CA ASP A 69 -22.99 -8.28 -7.98
C ASP A 69 -22.82 -7.14 -6.95
N ASN A 70 -21.74 -6.35 -7.05
CA ASN A 70 -21.35 -5.30 -6.09
C ASN A 70 -21.18 -5.77 -4.63
N SER A 71 -21.06 -7.07 -4.37
CA SER A 71 -20.93 -7.61 -3.01
C SER A 71 -19.57 -7.31 -2.38
N LYS A 72 -18.51 -7.19 -3.18
CA LYS A 72 -17.14 -6.92 -2.72
C LYS A 72 -16.40 -5.99 -3.67
N ASN A 73 -15.50 -5.18 -3.12
CA ASN A 73 -14.50 -4.47 -3.92
C ASN A 73 -13.19 -5.27 -4.01
N PHE A 74 -12.30 -4.86 -4.91
CA PHE A 74 -11.06 -5.57 -5.16
C PHE A 74 -10.11 -5.56 -3.96
N VAL A 75 -10.13 -4.52 -3.12
CA VAL A 75 -9.34 -4.47 -1.88
C VAL A 75 -9.81 -5.56 -0.89
N MET A 76 -11.12 -5.72 -0.71
CA MET A 76 -11.71 -6.79 0.12
C MET A 76 -11.32 -8.18 -0.40
N TYR A 77 -11.40 -8.38 -1.71
CA TYR A 77 -10.99 -9.64 -2.32
C TYR A 77 -9.50 -9.95 -2.09
N ILE A 78 -8.62 -8.95 -2.29
CA ILE A 78 -7.18 -9.11 -2.04
C ILE A 78 -6.89 -9.40 -0.57
N TYR A 79 -7.58 -8.74 0.36
CA TYR A 79 -7.45 -9.04 1.78
C TYR A 79 -7.79 -10.51 2.08
N GLU A 80 -8.96 -10.98 1.66
CA GLU A 80 -9.39 -12.37 1.88
C GLU A 80 -8.48 -13.39 1.18
N PHE A 81 -7.93 -13.03 0.02
CA PHE A 81 -6.96 -13.87 -0.68
C PHE A 81 -5.64 -13.95 0.09
N CYS A 82 -5.11 -12.81 0.55
CA CYS A 82 -3.89 -12.76 1.35
C CYS A 82 -4.07 -13.44 2.71
N ASP A 83 -5.19 -13.26 3.39
CA ASP A 83 -5.46 -13.90 4.69
C ASP A 83 -5.41 -15.43 4.59
N ARG A 84 -6.00 -15.97 3.51
CA ARG A 84 -6.02 -17.42 3.27
C ARG A 84 -4.70 -18.00 2.78
N ASN A 85 -3.98 -17.29 1.91
CA ASN A 85 -2.83 -17.85 1.18
C ASN A 85 -1.47 -17.30 1.63
N TYR A 86 -1.45 -16.08 2.16
CA TYR A 86 -0.24 -15.32 2.51
C TYR A 86 -0.43 -14.51 3.81
N PRO A 87 -0.88 -15.11 4.94
CA PRO A 87 -1.25 -14.34 6.13
C PRO A 87 -0.11 -13.47 6.68
N ASP A 88 1.15 -13.88 6.50
CA ASP A 88 2.30 -13.06 6.89
C ASP A 88 2.40 -11.73 6.13
N VAL A 89 1.87 -11.65 4.90
CA VAL A 89 1.86 -10.41 4.10
C VAL A 89 1.00 -9.34 4.77
N LEU A 90 -0.08 -9.72 5.47
CA LEU A 90 -0.97 -8.76 6.13
C LEU A 90 -0.30 -8.01 7.29
N LYS A 91 0.78 -8.56 7.87
CA LYS A 91 1.61 -7.87 8.87
C LYS A 91 2.31 -6.62 8.33
N VAL A 92 2.30 -6.42 7.01
CA VAL A 92 2.75 -5.16 6.40
C VAL A 92 2.00 -3.96 6.97
N VAL A 93 0.72 -4.13 7.35
CA VAL A 93 -0.06 -3.04 7.96
C VAL A 93 0.60 -2.61 9.27
N GLU A 94 0.89 -3.56 10.17
CA GLU A 94 1.55 -3.29 11.45
C GLU A 94 2.93 -2.64 11.29
N GLU A 95 3.70 -3.06 10.28
CA GLU A 95 5.02 -2.50 10.00
C GLU A 95 4.95 -1.06 9.48
N LEU A 96 3.94 -0.76 8.67
CA LEU A 96 3.77 0.55 8.05
C LEU A 96 3.06 1.55 8.96
N SER A 97 2.15 1.12 9.84
CA SER A 97 1.37 2.02 10.72
C SER A 97 2.23 3.05 11.47
N PRO A 98 3.36 2.69 12.13
CA PRO A 98 4.19 3.66 12.84
C PRO A 98 4.88 4.67 11.92
N MET A 99 5.05 4.34 10.64
CA MET A 99 5.71 5.16 9.63
C MET A 99 4.72 6.14 8.99
N LEU A 100 3.51 5.66 8.67
CA LEU A 100 2.41 6.49 8.14
C LEU A 100 2.00 7.56 9.15
N LYS A 101 2.02 7.23 10.46
CA LYS A 101 1.76 8.20 11.54
C LYS A 101 2.76 9.37 11.59
N ARG A 102 3.98 9.20 11.06
CA ARG A 102 5.04 10.22 11.08
C ARG A 102 5.11 11.06 9.80
N ALA A 103 4.44 10.63 8.72
CA ALA A 103 4.60 11.18 7.37
C ALA A 103 3.61 12.30 6.98
N SER A 104 3.01 13.01 7.96
CA SER A 104 1.97 14.07 7.84
C SER A 104 0.52 13.59 7.99
N ALA A 105 -0.32 14.48 8.54
CA ALA A 105 -1.73 14.28 8.86
C ALA A 105 -2.59 13.85 7.66
N SER A 106 -2.16 14.16 6.43
CA SER A 106 -2.84 13.80 5.18
C SER A 106 -2.85 12.29 4.94
N LEU A 107 -1.79 11.58 5.35
CA LEU A 107 -1.70 10.12 5.23
C LEU A 107 -2.47 9.38 6.33
N PHE A 108 -2.64 10.03 7.49
CA PHE A 108 -3.51 9.59 8.56
C PHE A 108 -4.97 9.50 8.08
N TYR A 109 -5.40 10.39 7.18
CA TYR A 109 -6.74 10.37 6.59
C TYR A 109 -6.97 9.12 5.73
N TYR A 110 -5.99 8.69 4.94
CA TYR A 110 -6.07 7.44 4.16
C TYR A 110 -5.95 6.18 5.02
N TYR A 111 -5.18 6.24 6.12
CA TYR A 111 -5.12 5.15 7.11
C TYR A 111 -6.44 5.01 7.89
N TYR A 112 -7.06 6.13 8.26
CA TYR A 112 -8.42 6.16 8.81
C TYR A 112 -9.43 5.65 7.78
N LEU A 113 -9.35 6.04 6.51
CA LEU A 113 -10.22 5.51 5.46
C LEU A 113 -10.05 3.99 5.25
N PHE A 114 -8.82 3.47 5.35
CA PHE A 114 -8.53 2.03 5.24
C PHE A 114 -9.05 1.22 6.45
N ILE A 115 -9.09 1.82 7.65
CA ILE A 115 -9.68 1.21 8.85
C ILE A 115 -11.21 1.37 8.88
N TYR A 116 -11.75 2.51 8.45
CA TYR A 116 -13.21 2.79 8.44
C TYR A 116 -13.96 2.10 7.29
N LEU A 117 -13.26 1.54 6.30
CA LEU A 117 -13.87 0.64 5.31
C LEU A 117 -13.96 -0.82 5.78
N PHE A 118 -13.49 -1.12 7.00
CA PHE A 118 -13.58 -2.43 7.64
C PHE A 118 -14.12 -2.34 9.08
N VAL A 119 -15.10 -1.45 9.30
CA VAL A 119 -16.21 -1.58 10.25
C VAL A 119 -17.48 -1.15 9.55
#